data_AF-F7QL94-F1
#
_entry.id   AF-F7QL94-F1
#
_cell.length_a   1.000
_cell.length_b   1.000
_cell.length_c   1.000
_cell.angle_alpha   90.00
_cell.angle_beta   90.00
_cell.angle_gamma   90.00
#
_symmetry.space_group_name_H-M   'P 1'
#
loop_
_entity.id
_entity.type
_entity.pdbx_description
1 polymer ?
#
loop_
_entity_poly.entity_id
_entity_poly.type
_entity_poly.pdbx_seq_one_letter_code
_entity_poly.pdbx_strand_id
1 'polypeptide(L)'
;MKRQRRPANSAKTPQPAARGDAIDRFRAQHFDLTMQNLMTESGVAQVLVNDSESPLAWLARRKGRDGRAMIGPDQFIAGERLRADFTRAHMTPRVTSNWTGVAGTKGSGGGAGEMTDLIIASRQRVRLALEACGPEFSGLLLDVCCFLRGLEEVERERGWPSRSAKVVLQLALDRLARHYGLRGDTKGSGARIRTWLADDASFTP
;
A
#
# COMPACT_ATOMS: atom_id res chain seq x y z
N MET A 1 -56.19 8.14 -50.65
CA MET A 1 -55.42 7.28 -49.71
C MET A 1 -54.28 8.08 -49.08
N LYS A 2 -54.42 8.54 -47.83
CA LYS A 2 -53.38 9.28 -47.08
C LYS A 2 -52.55 8.28 -46.26
N ARG A 3 -51.28 8.07 -46.58
CA ARG A 3 -50.36 7.24 -45.79
C ARG A 3 -49.76 8.07 -44.65
N GLN A 4 -50.22 7.84 -43.43
CA GLN A 4 -49.61 8.36 -42.20
C GLN A 4 -48.25 7.68 -41.97
N ARG A 5 -47.18 8.45 -41.83
CA ARG A 5 -45.87 7.98 -41.35
C ARG A 5 -45.87 8.04 -39.81
N ARG A 6 -45.75 6.90 -39.15
CA ARG A 6 -45.45 6.79 -37.70
C ARG A 6 -44.04 7.30 -37.44
N PRO A 7 -43.79 8.11 -36.40
CA PRO A 7 -42.42 8.36 -35.97
C PRO A 7 -41.90 7.14 -35.19
N ALA A 8 -40.69 6.70 -35.55
CA ALA A 8 -39.96 5.66 -34.82
C ALA A 8 -39.43 6.26 -33.51
N ASN A 9 -39.87 5.71 -32.39
CA ASN A 9 -39.36 6.02 -31.08
C ASN A 9 -37.93 5.48 -30.97
N SER A 10 -36.93 6.36 -31.05
CA SER A 10 -35.54 5.98 -30.84
C SER A 10 -35.35 5.71 -29.35
N ALA A 11 -35.22 4.43 -29.00
CA ALA A 11 -34.99 3.98 -27.64
C ALA A 11 -33.67 4.57 -27.13
N LYS A 12 -33.77 5.43 -26.13
CA LYS A 12 -32.64 6.07 -25.45
C LYS A 12 -31.89 4.98 -24.69
N THR A 13 -30.72 4.56 -25.19
CA THR A 13 -29.79 3.70 -24.47
C THR A 13 -29.51 4.30 -23.09
N PRO A 14 -29.67 3.57 -21.97
CA PRO A 14 -29.34 4.10 -20.66
C PRO A 14 -27.82 4.26 -20.59
N GLN A 15 -27.36 5.50 -20.69
CA GLN A 15 -25.98 5.86 -20.42
C GLN A 15 -25.76 5.68 -18.91
N PRO A 16 -24.78 4.86 -18.47
CA PRO A 16 -24.53 4.69 -17.05
C PRO A 16 -24.14 6.05 -16.47
N ALA A 17 -24.87 6.44 -15.43
CA ALA A 17 -24.71 7.72 -14.76
C ALA A 17 -23.25 7.87 -14.30
N ALA A 18 -22.54 8.82 -14.90
CA ALA A 18 -21.28 9.32 -14.37
C ALA A 18 -21.54 9.84 -12.95
N ARG A 19 -21.10 9.07 -11.94
CA ARG A 19 -21.11 9.48 -10.54
C ARG A 19 -19.72 9.25 -9.96
N GLY A 20 -19.02 10.37 -9.81
CA GLY A 20 -17.65 10.50 -9.31
C GLY A 20 -17.08 11.74 -9.97
N ASP A 21 -16.88 12.80 -9.19
CA ASP A 21 -16.40 14.12 -9.63
C ASP A 21 -15.22 13.95 -10.60
N ALA A 22 -15.44 14.27 -11.87
CA ALA A 22 -14.42 14.06 -12.89
C ALA A 22 -13.23 14.95 -12.54
N ILE A 23 -12.05 14.35 -12.31
CA ILE A 23 -10.84 15.13 -12.00
C ILE A 23 -10.59 16.10 -13.15
N ASP A 24 -10.58 17.41 -12.84
CA ASP A 24 -10.30 18.46 -13.82
C ASP A 24 -8.95 18.20 -14.51
N ARG A 25 -8.89 18.48 -15.82
CA ARG A 25 -7.68 18.40 -16.66
C ARG A 25 -6.45 19.04 -16.00
N PHE A 26 -6.61 20.18 -15.30
CA PHE A 26 -5.48 20.83 -14.62
C PHE A 26 -4.96 20.03 -13.42
N ARG A 27 -5.81 19.27 -12.73
CA ARG A 27 -5.35 18.35 -11.67
C ARG A 27 -4.80 17.07 -12.28
N ALA A 28 -5.46 16.56 -13.33
CA ALA A 28 -5.07 15.33 -14.00
C ALA A 28 -3.65 15.37 -14.57
N GLN A 29 -3.15 16.51 -15.06
CA GLN A 29 -1.77 16.65 -15.54
C GLN A 29 -0.69 16.50 -14.44
N HIS A 30 -1.06 16.61 -13.16
CA HIS A 30 -0.15 16.48 -12.02
C HIS A 30 -0.27 15.13 -11.30
N PHE A 31 -1.17 14.25 -11.76
CA PHE A 31 -1.40 12.94 -11.15
C PHE A 31 -1.06 11.82 -12.13
N ASP A 32 -0.63 10.69 -11.57
CA ASP A 32 -0.44 9.44 -12.31
C ASP A 32 -1.69 8.58 -12.12
N LEU A 33 -2.76 8.94 -12.83
CA LEU A 33 -4.10 8.41 -12.61
C LEU A 33 -4.28 7.05 -13.31
N THR A 34 -4.68 6.03 -12.54
CA THR A 34 -5.01 4.71 -13.06
C THR A 34 -6.35 4.20 -12.53
N MET A 35 -7.07 3.43 -13.35
CA MET A 35 -8.33 2.80 -12.93
C MET A 35 -8.03 1.52 -12.15
N GLN A 36 -8.60 1.40 -10.95
CA GLN A 36 -8.49 0.23 -10.07
C GLN A 36 -9.86 -0.32 -9.70
N ASN A 37 -9.96 -1.64 -9.60
CA ASN A 37 -11.12 -2.32 -9.06
C ASN A 37 -10.93 -2.45 -7.54
N LEU A 38 -11.67 -1.69 -6.74
CA LEU A 38 -11.66 -1.76 -5.28
C LEU A 38 -12.93 -2.48 -4.80
N MET A 39 -12.76 -3.40 -3.86
CA MET A 39 -13.90 -4.02 -3.17
C MET A 39 -14.44 -3.02 -2.16
N THR A 40 -15.66 -2.54 -2.38
CA THR A 40 -16.43 -1.70 -1.45
C THR A 40 -17.52 -2.54 -0.78
N GLU A 41 -18.20 -1.97 0.22
CA GLU A 41 -19.35 -2.60 0.87
C GLU A 41 -20.49 -2.94 -0.11
N SER A 42 -20.53 -2.27 -1.27
CA SER A 42 -21.52 -2.43 -2.34
C SER A 42 -21.04 -3.30 -3.51
N GLY A 43 -19.85 -3.92 -3.41
CA GLY A 43 -19.27 -4.80 -4.43
C GLY A 43 -17.98 -4.25 -5.04
N VAL A 44 -17.57 -4.76 -6.19
CA VAL A 44 -16.36 -4.27 -6.88
C VAL A 44 -16.68 -2.95 -7.61
N ALA A 45 -16.06 -1.86 -7.19
CA ALA A 45 -16.18 -0.56 -7.82
C ALA A 45 -14.90 -0.21 -8.60
N GLN A 46 -15.05 0.36 -9.80
CA GLN A 46 -13.91 0.94 -10.51
C GLN A 46 -13.67 2.36 -10.00
N VAL A 47 -12.49 2.62 -9.45
CA VAL A 47 -12.09 3.90 -8.86
C VAL A 47 -10.81 4.36 -9.53
N LEU A 48 -10.72 5.66 -9.80
CA LEU A 48 -9.52 6.29 -10.31
C LEU A 48 -8.58 6.59 -9.13
N VAL A 49 -7.36 6.06 -9.15
CA VAL A 49 -6.35 6.16 -8.08
C VAL A 49 -5.13 6.88 -8.62
N ASN A 50 -4.51 7.76 -7.82
CA ASN A 50 -3.24 8.37 -8.16
C ASN A 50 -2.08 7.51 -7.64
N ASP A 51 -1.29 6.97 -8.57
CA ASP A 51 -0.21 6.03 -8.28
C ASP A 51 0.97 6.68 -7.58
N SER A 52 1.14 7.98 -7.77
CA SER A 52 2.18 8.75 -7.08
C SER A 52 1.91 8.91 -5.57
N GLU A 53 0.72 8.54 -5.08
CA GLU A 53 0.39 8.61 -3.65
C GLU A 53 1.06 7.52 -2.80
N SER A 54 1.54 6.42 -3.40
CA SER A 54 2.27 5.38 -2.66
C SER A 54 3.40 4.77 -3.50
N PRO A 55 4.67 4.87 -3.05
CA PRO A 55 5.79 4.16 -3.68
C PRO A 55 5.55 2.65 -3.78
N LEU A 56 4.80 2.07 -2.82
CA LEU A 56 4.46 0.66 -2.82
C LEU A 56 3.47 0.31 -3.94
N ALA A 57 2.52 1.17 -4.24
CA ALA A 57 1.54 0.95 -5.31
C ALA A 57 2.22 0.92 -6.70
N TRP A 58 3.24 1.76 -6.90
CA TRP A 58 4.08 1.71 -8.09
C TRP A 58 4.91 0.42 -8.16
N LEU A 59 5.55 0.01 -7.05
CA LEU A 59 6.35 -1.21 -6.97
C LEU A 59 5.52 -2.49 -7.16
N ALA A 60 4.29 -2.54 -6.65
CA ALA A 60 3.41 -3.71 -6.77
C ALA A 60 2.97 -3.96 -8.22
N ARG A 61 2.88 -2.90 -9.03
CA ARG A 61 2.47 -2.99 -10.45
C ARG A 61 3.62 -3.16 -11.40
N ARG A 62 4.74 -2.48 -11.15
CA ARG A 62 5.87 -2.51 -12.07
C ARG A 62 6.49 -3.90 -12.08
N LYS A 63 6.70 -4.42 -13.30
CA LYS A 63 7.39 -5.68 -13.50
C LYS A 63 8.90 -5.45 -13.53
N GLY A 64 9.64 -6.27 -12.80
CA GLY A 64 11.09 -6.32 -12.87
C GLY A 64 11.58 -6.97 -14.17
N ARG A 65 12.89 -7.14 -14.28
CA ARG A 65 13.55 -7.84 -15.41
C ARG A 65 12.96 -9.24 -15.63
N ASP A 66 12.56 -9.91 -14.56
CA ASP A 66 12.04 -11.28 -14.59
C ASP A 66 10.53 -11.35 -14.89
N GLY A 67 9.90 -10.23 -15.26
CA GLY A 67 8.47 -10.15 -15.58
C GLY A 67 7.52 -10.23 -14.37
N ARG A 68 8.05 -10.43 -13.16
CA ARG A 68 7.30 -10.45 -11.90
C ARG A 68 7.19 -9.05 -11.29
N ALA A 69 6.13 -8.81 -10.52
CA ALA A 69 5.97 -7.58 -9.73
C ALA A 69 7.20 -7.33 -8.85
N MET A 70 7.56 -6.06 -8.66
CA MET A 70 8.74 -5.70 -7.87
C MET A 70 8.54 -5.96 -6.37
N ILE A 71 7.30 -5.99 -5.88
CA ILE A 71 6.94 -6.52 -4.55
C ILE A 71 5.73 -7.46 -4.69
N GLY A 72 5.63 -8.45 -3.81
CA GLY A 72 4.52 -9.39 -3.75
C GLY A 72 3.26 -8.80 -3.11
N PRO A 73 2.10 -9.48 -3.25
CA PRO A 73 0.83 -9.03 -2.68
C PRO A 73 0.89 -8.90 -1.14
N ASP A 74 1.47 -9.88 -0.44
CA ASP A 74 1.57 -9.85 1.02
C ASP A 74 2.48 -8.72 1.51
N GLN A 75 3.56 -8.45 0.77
CA GLN A 75 4.47 -7.33 1.04
C GLN A 75 3.75 -5.99 0.88
N PHE A 76 2.97 -5.85 -0.19
CA PHE A 76 2.17 -4.65 -0.45
C PHE A 76 1.13 -4.43 0.66
N ILE A 77 0.35 -5.46 1.01
CA ILE A 77 -0.65 -5.39 2.08
C ILE A 77 0.00 -5.06 3.43
N ALA A 78 1.15 -5.67 3.73
CA ALA A 78 1.90 -5.40 4.96
C ALA A 78 2.33 -3.93 5.07
N GLY A 79 2.91 -3.38 4.00
CA GLY A 79 3.36 -1.99 3.97
C GLY A 79 2.20 -1.00 4.06
N GLU A 80 1.11 -1.23 3.31
CA GLU A 80 -0.09 -0.38 3.37
C GLU A 80 -0.80 -0.47 4.73
N ARG A 81 -0.79 -1.64 5.39
CA ARG A 81 -1.31 -1.80 6.75
C ARG A 81 -0.50 -1.01 7.77
N LEU A 82 0.83 -1.05 7.66
CA LEU A 82 1.72 -0.22 8.50
C LEU A 82 1.44 1.27 8.29
N ARG A 83 1.31 1.71 7.04
CA ARG A 83 0.95 3.10 6.70
C ARG A 83 -0.38 3.51 7.32
N ALA A 84 -1.41 2.67 7.19
CA ALA A 84 -2.73 2.94 7.75
C ALA A 84 -2.71 3.05 9.28
N ASP A 85 -1.97 2.18 9.97
CA ASP A 85 -1.79 2.26 11.43
C ASP A 85 -1.00 3.51 11.84
N PHE A 86 0.04 3.89 11.09
CA PHE A 86 0.81 5.11 11.34
C PHE A 86 -0.04 6.37 11.20
N THR A 87 -0.89 6.44 10.16
CA THR A 87 -1.83 7.55 9.96
C THR A 87 -2.87 7.61 11.09
N ARG A 88 -3.49 6.48 11.45
CA ARG A 88 -4.44 6.41 12.58
C ARG A 88 -3.81 6.76 13.92
N ALA A 89 -2.52 6.46 14.09
CA ALA A 89 -1.75 6.78 15.29
C ALA A 89 -1.42 8.28 15.43
N HIS A 90 -1.78 9.11 14.45
CA HIS A 90 -1.40 10.53 14.35
C HIS A 90 0.12 10.73 14.49
N MET A 91 0.91 9.85 13.88
CA MET A 91 2.38 9.92 13.94
C MET A 91 3.00 10.73 12.80
N THR A 92 2.19 11.19 11.83
CA THR A 92 2.64 12.09 10.76
C THR A 92 2.97 13.48 11.34
N PRO A 93 4.14 14.07 10.99
CA PRO A 93 4.46 15.45 11.36
C PRO A 93 3.36 16.41 10.93
N ARG A 94 2.89 17.25 11.85
CA ARG A 94 1.90 18.30 11.56
C ARG A 94 2.61 19.52 11.00
N VAL A 95 2.46 19.77 9.70
CA VAL A 95 3.07 20.93 9.01
C VAL A 95 2.06 22.08 8.85
N THR A 96 0.77 21.84 9.08
CA THR A 96 -0.31 22.83 8.91
C THR A 96 -0.93 23.25 10.24
N SER A 97 -1.36 24.52 10.31
CA SER A 97 -2.10 25.07 11.45
C SER A 97 -3.41 24.32 11.66
N ASN A 98 -3.71 23.98 12.92
CA ASN A 98 -4.94 23.30 13.29
C ASN A 98 -6.08 24.29 13.52
N TRP A 99 -7.08 24.29 12.64
CA TRP A 99 -8.27 25.14 12.76
C TRP A 99 -9.48 24.43 13.40
N THR A 100 -9.33 23.17 13.86
CA THR A 100 -10.44 22.38 14.44
C THR A 100 -10.95 22.90 15.78
N GLY A 101 -10.41 24.00 16.30
CA GLY A 101 -10.90 24.69 17.50
C GLY A 101 -11.82 25.89 17.22
N VAL A 102 -11.99 26.32 15.96
CA VAL A 102 -12.70 27.58 15.64
C VAL A 102 -14.21 27.39 15.47
N ALA A 103 -14.69 26.17 15.25
CA ALA A 103 -16.12 25.87 15.17
C ALA A 103 -16.53 24.95 16.32
N GLY A 104 -17.14 25.53 17.36
CA GLY A 104 -17.72 24.79 18.47
C GLY A 104 -18.78 23.81 17.99
N THR A 105 -18.41 22.54 17.84
CA THR A 105 -19.34 21.45 17.51
C THR A 105 -19.54 20.60 18.75
N LYS A 106 -20.64 20.90 19.44
CA LYS A 106 -21.24 20.04 20.47
C LYS A 106 -21.93 18.87 19.73
N GLY A 107 -21.34 17.69 19.82
CA GLY A 107 -22.05 16.40 19.74
C GLY A 107 -21.91 15.58 18.46
N SER A 108 -21.45 14.33 18.62
CA SER A 108 -22.16 13.12 18.16
C SER A 108 -21.47 11.86 18.71
N GLY A 109 -22.12 11.20 19.67
CA GLY A 109 -22.33 9.74 19.72
C GLY A 109 -21.18 8.72 19.59
N GLY A 110 -19.92 9.08 19.82
CA GLY A 110 -18.80 8.13 19.95
C GLY A 110 -17.68 8.84 20.71
N GLY A 111 -17.49 8.46 21.98
CA GLY A 111 -16.80 9.29 22.96
C GLY A 111 -15.34 9.58 22.58
N ALA A 112 -14.83 10.75 22.98
CA ALA A 112 -13.40 11.08 22.87
C ALA A 112 -12.47 9.95 23.40
N GLY A 113 -12.98 9.12 24.32
CA GLY A 113 -12.34 7.88 24.78
C GLY A 113 -12.13 6.83 23.69
N GLU A 114 -13.14 6.49 22.89
CA GLU A 114 -13.03 5.47 21.81
C GLU A 114 -12.03 5.91 20.73
N MET A 115 -12.03 7.20 20.39
CA MET A 115 -11.02 7.78 19.48
C MET A 115 -9.62 7.68 20.08
N THR A 116 -9.48 7.93 21.38
CA THR A 116 -8.20 7.84 22.09
C THR A 116 -7.69 6.40 22.13
N ASP A 117 -8.57 5.43 22.40
CA ASP A 117 -8.24 4.00 22.42
C ASP A 117 -7.79 3.51 21.05
N LEU A 118 -8.45 3.95 19.97
CA LEU A 118 -8.05 3.65 18.60
C LEU A 118 -6.65 4.20 18.27
N ILE A 119 -6.32 5.42 18.71
CA ILE A 119 -5.00 6.02 18.52
C ILE A 119 -3.95 5.23 19.30
N ILE A 120 -4.21 4.90 20.57
CA ILE A 120 -3.29 4.14 21.43
C ILE A 120 -3.03 2.75 20.83
N ALA A 121 -4.10 2.04 20.44
CA ALA A 121 -3.99 0.73 19.81
C ALA A 121 -3.20 0.80 18.50
N SER A 122 -3.39 1.84 17.69
CA SER A 122 -2.65 2.03 16.44
C SER A 122 -1.16 2.31 16.71
N ARG A 123 -0.83 3.14 17.70
CA ARG A 123 0.56 3.37 18.13
C ARG A 123 1.23 2.07 18.60
N GLN A 124 0.52 1.26 19.37
CA GLN A 124 1.03 -0.02 19.83
C GLN A 124 1.30 -0.98 18.66
N ARG A 125 0.39 -1.07 17.69
CA ARG A 125 0.59 -1.90 16.48
C ARG A 125 1.81 -1.45 15.67
N VAL A 126 1.98 -0.15 15.45
CA VAL A 126 3.17 0.39 14.76
C VAL A 126 4.44 0.01 15.51
N ARG A 127 4.47 0.24 16.84
CA ARG A 127 5.63 -0.06 17.69
C ARG A 127 6.01 -1.53 17.60
N LEU A 128 5.04 -2.43 17.78
CA LEU A 128 5.26 -3.88 17.74
C LEU A 128 5.73 -4.35 16.36
N ALA A 129 5.19 -3.77 15.28
CA ALA A 129 5.61 -4.10 13.92
C ALA A 129 7.06 -3.69 13.66
N LEU A 130 7.46 -2.49 14.09
CA LEU A 130 8.84 -2.01 13.95
C LEU A 130 9.82 -2.82 14.81
N GLU A 131 9.46 -3.14 16.06
CA GLU A 131 10.25 -4.03 16.92
C GLU A 131 10.44 -5.41 16.30
N ALA A 132 9.36 -6.00 15.77
CA ALA A 132 9.43 -7.29 15.09
C ALA A 132 10.33 -7.26 13.86
N CYS A 133 10.36 -6.15 13.13
CA CYS A 133 11.25 -5.90 11.98
C CYS A 133 12.71 -5.63 12.38
N GLY A 134 12.95 -5.08 13.56
CA GLY A 134 14.26 -4.72 14.06
C GLY A 134 14.78 -3.36 13.58
N PRO A 135 15.84 -2.84 14.21
CA PRO A 135 16.38 -1.50 13.94
C PRO A 135 16.87 -1.34 12.50
N GLU A 136 17.41 -2.41 11.90
CA GLU A 136 17.93 -2.42 10.53
C GLU A 136 16.88 -2.01 9.47
N PHE A 137 15.62 -2.40 9.68
CA PHE A 137 14.54 -2.19 8.71
C PHE A 137 13.53 -1.12 9.13
N SER A 138 13.45 -0.80 10.42
CA SER A 138 12.46 0.14 10.95
C SER A 138 12.53 1.50 10.27
N GLY A 139 13.74 2.06 10.13
CA GLY A 139 13.94 3.34 9.45
C GLY A 139 13.50 3.29 7.98
N LEU A 140 13.88 2.24 7.26
CA LEU A 140 13.53 2.07 5.84
C LEU A 140 12.01 1.94 5.64
N LEU A 141 11.34 1.17 6.50
CA LEU A 141 9.89 0.99 6.44
C LEU A 141 9.16 2.30 6.70
N LEU A 142 9.62 3.10 7.68
CA LEU A 142 9.05 4.42 7.94
C LEU A 142 9.25 5.37 6.75
N ASP A 143 10.47 5.45 6.21
CA ASP A 143 10.80 6.29 5.05
C ASP A 143 9.89 5.99 3.86
N VAL A 144 9.79 4.73 3.46
CA VAL A 144 9.08 4.35 2.23
C VAL A 144 7.58 4.18 2.44
N CYS A 145 7.15 3.53 3.52
CA CYS A 145 5.73 3.22 3.72
C CYS A 145 4.98 4.40 4.36
N CYS A 146 5.61 5.17 5.25
CA CYS A 146 4.92 6.21 6.02
C CYS A 146 5.21 7.61 5.48
N PHE A 147 6.47 7.90 5.16
CA PHE A 147 6.90 9.21 4.62
C PHE A 147 6.90 9.25 3.09
N LEU A 148 6.57 8.14 2.43
CA LEU A 148 6.40 8.04 0.98
C LEU A 148 7.63 8.46 0.17
N ARG A 149 8.81 8.27 0.75
CA ARG A 149 10.09 8.64 0.14
C ARG A 149 10.42 7.70 -1.01
N GLY A 150 10.98 8.26 -2.08
CA GLY A 150 11.40 7.48 -3.24
C GLY A 150 12.61 6.61 -2.93
N LEU A 151 12.72 5.45 -3.58
CA LEU A 151 13.85 4.53 -3.35
C LEU A 151 15.20 5.19 -3.65
N GLU A 152 15.28 6.03 -4.70
CA GLU A 152 16.50 6.74 -5.08
C GLU A 152 16.93 7.77 -4.02
N GLU A 153 15.96 8.38 -3.34
CA GLU A 153 16.19 9.33 -2.25
C GLU A 153 16.79 8.60 -1.04
N VAL A 154 16.20 7.46 -0.69
CA VAL A 154 16.65 6.58 0.38
C VAL A 154 18.06 6.05 0.11
N GLU A 155 18.37 5.65 -1.13
CA GLU A 155 19.72 5.21 -1.53
C GLU A 155 20.76 6.30 -1.30
N ARG A 156 20.44 7.53 -1.75
CA ARG A 156 21.33 8.69 -1.61
C ARG A 156 21.62 9.02 -0.15
N GLU A 157 20.59 9.05 0.71
CA GLU A 157 20.78 9.41 2.12
C GLU A 157 21.49 8.33 2.93
N ARG A 158 21.27 7.06 2.60
CA ARG A 158 21.91 5.93 3.30
C ARG A 158 23.28 5.58 2.73
N GLY A 159 23.73 6.26 1.67
CA GLY A 159 25.00 5.97 0.99
C GLY A 159 25.02 4.59 0.32
N TRP A 160 23.86 4.08 -0.08
CA TRP A 160 23.76 2.76 -0.68
C TRP A 160 24.10 2.78 -2.18
N PRO A 161 24.65 1.69 -2.73
CA PRO A 161 24.83 1.55 -4.17
C PRO A 161 23.49 1.66 -4.91
N SER A 162 23.53 2.14 -6.15
CA SER A 162 22.32 2.30 -6.95
C SER A 162 21.56 0.98 -7.11
N ARG A 163 20.22 1.07 -7.09
CA ARG A 163 19.28 -0.07 -7.26
C ARG A 163 19.34 -1.14 -6.16
N SER A 164 19.93 -0.83 -5.01
CA SER A 164 20.00 -1.75 -3.86
C SER A 164 18.78 -1.64 -2.94
N ALA A 165 18.16 -0.45 -2.83
CA ALA A 165 17.10 -0.22 -1.85
C ALA A 165 15.89 -1.11 -2.07
N LYS A 166 15.59 -1.48 -3.32
CA LYS A 166 14.52 -2.42 -3.64
C LYS A 166 14.69 -3.74 -2.89
N VAL A 167 15.89 -4.34 -2.94
CA VAL A 167 16.14 -5.66 -2.36
C VAL A 167 16.03 -5.60 -0.83
N VAL A 168 16.58 -4.55 -0.22
CA VAL A 168 16.48 -4.33 1.22
C VAL A 168 15.02 -4.10 1.64
N LEU A 169 14.26 -3.32 0.86
CA LEU A 169 12.83 -3.10 1.11
C LEU A 169 12.03 -4.39 1.01
N GLN A 170 12.30 -5.26 0.02
CA GLN A 170 11.65 -6.57 -0.07
C GLN A 170 11.89 -7.42 1.18
N LEU A 171 13.13 -7.45 1.69
CA LEU A 171 13.47 -8.17 2.91
C LEU A 171 12.74 -7.60 4.14
N ALA A 172 12.69 -6.27 4.24
CA ALA A 172 11.96 -5.57 5.30
C ALA A 172 10.45 -5.87 5.26
N LEU A 173 9.84 -5.79 4.07
CA LEU A 173 8.41 -6.09 3.87
C LEU A 173 8.09 -7.56 4.11
N ASP A 174 9.01 -8.49 3.83
CA ASP A 174 8.85 -9.90 4.15
C ASP A 174 8.79 -10.15 5.65
N ARG A 175 9.66 -9.46 6.40
CA ARG A 175 9.65 -9.53 7.86
C ARG A 175 8.38 -8.92 8.44
N LEU A 176 7.93 -7.81 7.87
CA LEU A 176 6.68 -7.15 8.24
C LEU A 176 5.45 -8.03 7.92
N ALA A 177 5.43 -8.67 6.75
CA ALA A 177 4.35 -9.58 6.35
C ALA A 177 4.26 -10.80 7.26
N ARG A 178 5.40 -11.34 7.73
CA ARG A 178 5.42 -12.39 8.77
C ARG A 178 4.83 -11.89 10.09
N HIS A 179 5.19 -10.68 10.53
CA HIS A 179 4.62 -10.09 11.75
C HIS A 179 3.10 -9.96 11.69
N TYR A 180 2.56 -9.54 10.53
CA TYR A 180 1.11 -9.45 10.33
C TYR A 180 0.41 -10.77 10.04
N GLY A 181 1.14 -11.89 9.98
CA GLY A 181 0.59 -13.20 9.63
C GLY A 181 0.07 -13.30 8.19
N LEU A 182 0.50 -12.39 7.30
CA LEU A 182 0.11 -12.37 5.89
C LEU A 182 0.89 -13.42 5.08
N ARG A 183 2.13 -13.66 5.49
CA ARG A 183 2.91 -14.80 5.01
C ARG A 183 2.81 -15.89 6.05
N GLY A 184 2.16 -16.99 5.68
CA GLY A 184 2.31 -18.24 6.41
C GLY A 184 3.78 -18.57 6.51
N ASP A 185 4.21 -18.99 7.70
CA ASP A 185 5.59 -19.44 7.90
C ASP A 185 5.88 -20.43 6.78
N THR A 186 6.83 -20.09 5.90
CA THR A 186 7.29 -21.03 4.89
C THR A 186 8.03 -22.09 5.66
N LYS A 187 7.30 -23.03 6.28
CA LYS A 187 7.79 -24.36 6.60
C LYS A 187 8.18 -24.90 5.25
N GLY A 188 9.41 -24.61 4.84
CA GLY A 188 9.99 -25.19 3.66
C GLY A 188 9.75 -26.67 3.81
N SER A 189 9.08 -27.27 2.83
CA SER A 189 9.14 -28.72 2.65
C SER A 189 10.61 -29.06 2.78
N GLY A 190 10.97 -29.75 3.86
CA GLY A 190 12.32 -29.75 4.42
C GLY A 190 13.33 -29.89 3.30
N ALA A 191 13.96 -28.77 2.92
CA ALA A 191 14.92 -28.79 1.84
C ALA A 191 16.06 -29.64 2.36
N ARG A 192 16.18 -30.87 1.82
CA ARG A 192 17.25 -31.79 2.19
C ARG A 192 18.54 -31.00 2.11
N ILE A 193 19.26 -30.93 3.23
CA ILE A 193 20.58 -30.29 3.29
C ILE A 193 21.39 -30.91 2.16
N ARG A 194 21.67 -30.12 1.13
CA ARG A 194 22.56 -30.52 0.04
C ARG A 194 23.95 -30.18 0.49
N THR A 195 24.72 -31.21 0.78
CA THR A 195 26.13 -31.08 1.10
C THR A 195 26.89 -30.73 -0.19
N TRP A 196 27.90 -29.87 -0.09
CA TRP A 196 28.81 -29.54 -1.21
C TRP A 196 29.81 -30.66 -1.52
N LEU A 197 29.73 -31.77 -0.79
CA LEU A 197 30.52 -32.98 -1.04
C LEU A 197 29.97 -33.66 -2.30
N ALA A 198 30.88 -34.05 -3.19
CA ALA A 198 30.55 -34.99 -4.25
C ALA A 198 30.09 -36.32 -3.65
N ASP A 199 29.22 -37.05 -4.36
CA ASP A 199 28.61 -38.29 -3.85
C ASP A 199 29.65 -39.37 -3.46
N ASP A 200 30.89 -39.25 -3.94
CA ASP A 200 32.01 -40.17 -3.74
C ASP A 200 33.06 -39.67 -2.73
N ALA A 201 32.88 -38.50 -2.13
CA ALA A 201 33.87 -37.93 -1.23
C ALA A 201 33.81 -38.59 0.17
N SER A 202 34.77 -39.49 0.45
CA SER A 202 35.00 -40.06 1.79
C SER A 202 36.10 -39.31 2.54
N PHE A 203 35.84 -38.89 3.78
CA PHE A 203 36.84 -38.28 4.65
C PHE A 203 37.52 -39.38 5.50
N THR A 204 38.80 -39.62 5.27
CA THR A 204 39.62 -40.50 6.14
C THR A 204 40.25 -39.65 7.25
N PRO A 205 40.04 -40.01 8.54
CA PRO A 205 40.58 -39.27 9.69
C PRO A 205 42.09 -39.40 9.86
#